data_AF-A0A6G8Q9S6-F1
#
_entry.id   AF-A0A6G8Q9S6-F1
#
_cell.length_a   1.000
_cell.length_b   1.000
_cell.length_c   1.000
_cell.angle_alpha   90.00
_cell.angle_beta   90.00
_cell.angle_gamma   90.00
#
_symmetry.space_group_name_H-M   'P 1'
#
loop_
_entity.id
_entity.type
_entity.pdbx_description
1 polymer ?
#
loop_
_entity_poly.entity_id
_entity_poly.type
_entity_poly.pdbx_seq_one_letter_code
_entity_poly.pdbx_strand_id
1 'polypeptide(L)' 'MPEGRTGQVWVIHDEVPEPGGLLEPSGNMAATAITAPLEGADAIAVTVEPAGGSDEPTTDPVLIKEL' A
#
# COMPACT_ATOMS: atom_id res chain seq x y z
N MET A 1 4.51 -7.56 -11.04
CA MET A 1 5.34 -7.50 -9.81
C MET A 1 6.56 -8.39 -10.01
N PRO A 2 7.75 -8.02 -9.51
CA PRO A 2 8.90 -8.92 -9.45
C PRO A 2 8.58 -10.18 -8.63
N GLU A 3 9.32 -11.28 -8.86
CA GLU A 3 9.16 -12.50 -8.08
C GLU A 3 9.38 -12.23 -6.57
N GLY A 4 8.53 -12.82 -5.74
CA GLY A 4 8.60 -12.65 -4.28
C GLY A 4 8.25 -11.24 -3.77
N ARG A 5 7.66 -10.38 -4.62
CA ARG A 5 7.19 -9.03 -4.25
C ARG A 5 5.69 -8.88 -4.43
N THR A 6 5.09 -7.99 -3.65
CA THR A 6 3.69 -7.56 -3.76
C THR A 6 3.59 -6.04 -3.79
N GLY A 7 2.46 -5.50 -4.24
CA GLY A 7 2.14 -4.10 -3.98
C GLY A 7 1.50 -3.99 -2.60
N GLN A 8 1.88 -2.99 -1.81
CA GLN A 8 1.20 -2.70 -0.54
C GLN A 8 0.65 -1.28 -0.57
N VAL A 9 -0.63 -1.15 -0.23
CA VAL A 9 -1.29 0.13 -0.01
C VAL A 9 -1.03 0.57 1.42
N TRP A 10 -0.75 1.86 1.59
CA TRP A 10 -0.59 2.52 2.87
C TRP A 10 -1.60 3.65 2.98
N VAL A 11 -2.21 3.78 4.15
CA VAL A 11 -2.98 4.97 4.52
C VAL A 11 -2.10 5.79 5.45
N ILE A 12 -1.96 7.09 5.17
CA ILE A 12 -1.04 7.96 5.89
C ILE A 12 -1.83 8.95 6.74
N HIS A 13 -1.55 8.97 8.04
CA HIS A 13 -2.06 9.95 9.00
C HIS A 13 -0.91 10.57 9.76
N ASP A 14 -0.85 11.90 9.82
CA ASP A 14 0.21 12.64 10.50
C ASP A 14 1.61 12.16 10.09
N GLU A 15 1.80 11.94 8.78
CA GLU A 15 3.03 11.39 8.16
C GLU A 15 3.37 9.93 8.53
N VAL A 16 2.51 9.23 9.27
CA VAL A 16 2.71 7.82 9.67
C VAL A 16 1.98 6.88 8.69
N PRO A 17 2.70 6.00 7.97
CA PRO A 17 2.08 5.02 7.08
C PRO A 17 1.55 3.81 7.86
N GLU A 18 0.26 3.52 7.70
CA GLU A 18 -0.39 2.32 8.23
C GLU A 18 -0.71 1.32 7.10
N PRO A 19 -0.53 -0.01 7.31
CA PRO A 19 -0.90 -1.02 6.32
C PRO A 19 -2.38 -0.93 5.90
N GLY A 20 -2.61 -0.53 4.66
CA GLY A 20 -3.95 -0.39 4.08
C GLY A 20 -4.44 -1.65 3.37
N GLY A 21 -3.54 -2.47 2.83
CA GLY A 21 -3.88 -3.74 2.18
C GLY A 21 -2.84 -4.18 1.16
N LEU A 22 -2.87 -5.46 0.75
CA LEU A 22 -1.95 -6.02 -0.26
C LEU A 22 -2.64 -6.08 -1.63
N LEU A 23 -1.99 -5.53 -2.65
CA LEU A 23 -2.43 -5.62 -4.04
C LEU A 23 -2.10 -7.01 -4.59
N GLU A 24 -3.08 -7.89 -4.53
CA GLU A 24 -2.96 -9.23 -5.09
C GLU A 24 -3.27 -9.21 -6.60
N PRO A 25 -2.35 -9.66 -7.45
CA PRO A 25 -2.60 -9.72 -8.88
C PRO A 25 -3.63 -10.80 -9.22
N SER A 26 -4.65 -10.41 -9.99
CA SER A 26 -5.67 -11.27 -10.59
C SER A 26 -5.76 -10.99 -12.09
N GLY A 27 -5.05 -11.80 -12.87
CA GLY A 27 -4.90 -11.57 -14.32
C GLY A 27 -4.16 -10.27 -14.62
N ASN A 28 -4.81 -9.34 -15.33
CA ASN A 28 -4.27 -8.02 -15.68
C ASN A 28 -4.68 -6.91 -14.70
N MET A 29 -5.39 -7.25 -13.63
CA MET A 29 -5.84 -6.32 -12.60
C MET A 29 -5.20 -6.69 -11.25
N ALA A 30 -5.04 -5.71 -10.38
CA ALA A 30 -4.76 -5.92 -8.97
C ALA A 30 -5.66 -4.98 -8.18
N ALA A 31 -6.27 -5.50 -7.12
CA ALA A 31 -7.18 -4.74 -6.27
C ALA A 31 -7.04 -5.23 -4.82
N THR A 32 -7.32 -4.34 -3.88
CA THR A 32 -7.37 -4.67 -2.47
C THR A 32 -8.40 -3.81 -1.78
N ALA A 33 -9.01 -4.33 -0.71
CA ALA A 33 -9.83 -3.52 0.18
C ALA A 33 -8.89 -2.73 1.08
N ILE A 34 -9.18 -1.44 1.28
CA ILE A 34 -8.46 -0.66 2.28
C ILE A 34 -9.07 -0.99 3.65
N THR A 35 -8.25 -1.58 4.53
CA THR A 35 -8.69 -2.00 5.87
C THR A 35 -8.44 -0.94 6.94
N ALA A 36 -7.54 0.01 6.68
CA ALA A 36 -7.29 1.15 7.56
C ALA A 36 -8.34 2.27 7.36
N PRO A 37 -8.68 3.04 8.41
CA PRO A 37 -9.63 4.16 8.28
C PRO A 37 -9.15 5.20 7.28
N LEU A 38 -10.00 5.64 6.35
CA LEU A 38 -9.67 6.75 5.44
C LEU A 38 -10.03 8.13 6.01
N GLU A 39 -10.87 8.18 7.05
CA GLU A 39 -11.23 9.43 7.70
C GLU A 39 -9.99 10.07 8.34
N GLY A 40 -9.75 11.34 8.03
CA GLY A 40 -8.59 12.08 8.54
C GLY A 40 -7.25 11.69 7.92
N ALA A 41 -7.22 10.82 6.91
CA ALA A 41 -5.97 10.46 6.23
C ALA A 41 -5.48 11.62 5.36
N ASP A 42 -4.17 11.86 5.38
CA ASP A 42 -3.49 12.86 4.55
C ASP A 42 -3.25 12.35 3.13
N ALA A 43 -2.95 11.06 3.01
CA ALA A 43 -2.63 10.45 1.73
C ALA A 43 -2.85 8.93 1.70
N ILE A 44 -2.92 8.40 0.48
CA ILE A 44 -2.76 6.97 0.17
C ILE A 44 -1.47 6.81 -0.63
N ALA A 45 -0.63 5.85 -0.26
CA ALA A 45 0.57 5.51 -0.99
C ALA A 45 0.58 4.03 -1.41
N VAL A 46 1.36 3.71 -2.44
CA VAL A 46 1.63 2.33 -2.85
C VAL A 46 3.13 2.14 -2.97
N THR A 47 3.65 1.09 -2.35
CA THR A 47 5.04 0.66 -2.46
C THR A 47 5.12 -0.77 -3.02
N VAL A 48 6.32 -1.21 -3.35
CA VAL A 48 6.58 -2.61 -3.74
C VAL A 48 7.26 -3.29 -2.57
N GLU A 49 6.58 -4.22 -1.90
CA GLU A 49 7.04 -4.85 -0.65
C GLU A 49 7.38 -6.34 -0.84
N PRO A 50 8.08 -6.99 0.10
CA PRO A 50 8.18 -8.44 0.15
C PRO A 50 6.80 -9.13 0.10
N ALA A 51 6.75 -10.36 -0.43
CA ALA A 51 5.54 -11.16 -0.36
C ALA A 51 5.04 -11.29 1.09
N GLY A 52 3.75 -11.06 1.32
CA GLY A 52 3.15 -10.97 2.64
C GLY A 52 3.07 -9.56 3.23
N GLY A 53 3.70 -8.57 2.58
CA GLY A 53 3.69 -7.18 3.02
C GLY A 53 4.81 -6.86 4.01
N SER A 54 4.68 -5.71 4.67
CA SER A 54 5.59 -5.20 5.67
C SER A 54 4.84 -4.36 6.71
N ASP A 55 5.41 -4.27 7.91
CA ASP A 55 4.86 -3.42 8.98
C ASP A 55 5.15 -1.93 8.73
N GLU A 56 6.24 -1.64 8.00
CA GLU A 56 6.64 -0.30 7.56
C GLU A 56 7.12 -0.36 6.09
N PRO A 57 7.05 0.74 5.31
CA PRO A 57 7.54 0.78 3.95
C PRO A 57 9.02 0.36 3.82
N THR A 58 9.34 -0.60 2.94
CA THR A 58 10.73 -0.99 2.65
C THR A 58 11.29 -0.37 1.37
N THR A 59 10.42 0.29 0.59
CA THR A 59 10.77 0.95 -0.66
C THR A 59 10.09 2.30 -0.79
N ASP A 60 10.64 3.15 -1.64
CA ASP A 60 10.00 4.42 -1.99
C ASP A 60 8.63 4.19 -2.65
N PRO A 61 7.64 5.06 -2.39
CA PRO A 61 6.34 4.97 -3.03
C PRO A 61 6.44 5.06 -4.56
N VAL A 62 5.79 4.12 -5.24
CA VAL A 62 5.60 4.15 -6.70
C VAL A 62 4.36 4.96 -7.10
N LEU A 63 3.46 5.18 -6.13
CA LEU A 63 2.30 6.04 -6.25
C LEU A 63 2.03 6.71 -4.91
N ILE A 64 1.70 7.99 -4.94
CA ILE A 64 1.17 8.75 -3.79
C ILE A 64 -0.03 9.54 -4.29
N LYS A 65 -1.08 9.57 -3.47
CA LYS A 65 -2.27 10.38 -3.70
C LYS A 65 -2.68 11.06 -2.40
N GLU A 66 -2.53 12.39 -2.35
CA GLU A 66 -3.06 13.24 -1.28
C GLU A 66 -4.60 13.25 -1.30
N LEU A 67 -5.20 13.36 -0.11
CA LEU A 67 -6.65 13.31 0.13
C LEU A 67 -7.24 14.66 0.56
#